data_AF-R1ELI4-F1
#
_entry.id   AF-R1ELI4-F1
#
_cell.length_a   1.000
_cell.length_b   1.000
_cell.length_c   1.000
_cell.angle_alpha   90.00
_cell.angle_beta   90.00
_cell.angle_gamma   90.00
#
_symmetry.space_group_name_H-M   'P 1'
#
loop_
_entity.id
_entity.type
_entity.pdbx_description
1 polymer ?
#
loop_
_entity_poly.entity_id
_entity_poly.type
_entity_poly.pdbx_seq_one_letter_code
_entity_poly.pdbx_strand_id
1 'polypeptide(L)'
;MPTQEPNLSSEFMQECLRFQMQLLNKITPPEDSGFSGFFDEKDDMSPSSPSNARDPLHTNHAGAQHPAPPKTAPLDERIEYVLECAQTAGFDSFDALASAYYTGTFDDGSLLAAEQRLSRNRRLSKLLADVFDAARGWSAWERRGFHEELLQSAEAMLVAECAGFARLLDGRGGGQDQGAGAAGRGEALLHDQAAVKRLFQNEMPNLGALMTALAAENTAAGWKG
;
A
#
# COMPACT_ATOMS: atom_id res chain seq x y z
N MET A 1 19.48 -25.45 35.79
CA MET A 1 18.45 -25.30 34.73
C MET A 1 18.74 -24.01 33.98
N PRO A 2 19.45 -24.03 32.83
CA PRO A 2 19.56 -22.86 31.99
C PRO A 2 18.39 -22.83 31.01
N THR A 3 17.66 -21.72 30.98
CA THR A 3 16.59 -21.41 30.02
C THR A 3 17.19 -21.21 28.64
N GLN A 4 16.85 -22.10 27.71
CA GLN A 4 17.22 -22.04 26.31
C GLN A 4 16.24 -21.09 25.60
N GLU A 5 16.73 -19.91 25.20
CA GLU A 5 16.00 -19.01 24.32
C GLU A 5 15.81 -19.65 22.93
N PRO A 6 14.70 -19.37 22.22
CA PRO A 6 14.46 -19.90 20.90
C PRO A 6 15.41 -19.23 19.90
N ASN A 7 16.58 -19.83 19.71
CA ASN A 7 17.41 -19.59 18.53
C ASN A 7 16.58 -20.00 17.31
N LEU A 8 16.08 -18.99 16.57
CA LEU A 8 15.62 -19.16 15.20
C LEU A 8 16.66 -19.98 14.44
N SER A 9 16.32 -21.24 14.17
CA SER A 9 17.23 -22.25 13.64
C SER A 9 17.90 -21.72 12.37
N SER A 10 19.21 -21.88 12.26
CA SER A 10 19.98 -21.56 11.05
C SER A 10 19.34 -22.14 9.79
N GLU A 11 18.66 -23.27 9.94
CA GLU A 11 17.91 -23.97 8.91
C GLU A 11 16.69 -23.16 8.43
N PHE A 12 15.97 -22.49 9.33
CA PHE A 12 14.82 -21.65 8.98
C PHE A 12 15.23 -20.40 8.19
N MET A 13 16.33 -19.75 8.59
CA MET A 13 16.89 -18.61 7.85
C MET A 13 17.39 -19.04 6.47
N GLN A 14 17.95 -20.25 6.37
CA GLN A 14 18.45 -20.80 5.11
C GLN A 14 17.30 -21.21 4.18
N GLU A 15 16.20 -21.72 4.73
CA GLU A 15 14.96 -21.97 3.99
C GLU A 15 14.28 -20.65 3.56
N CYS A 16 14.31 -19.61 4.39
CA CYS A 16 13.83 -18.27 3.99
C CYS A 16 14.65 -17.70 2.83
N LEU A 17 15.99 -17.78 2.91
CA LEU A 17 16.88 -17.34 1.84
C LEU A 17 16.70 -18.19 0.57
N ARG A 18 16.52 -19.51 0.71
CA ARG A 18 16.30 -20.43 -0.42
C ARG A 18 14.94 -20.17 -1.07
N PHE A 19 13.89 -19.96 -0.30
CA PHE A 19 12.56 -19.59 -0.78
C PHE A 19 12.56 -18.22 -1.47
N GLN A 20 13.28 -17.24 -0.90
CA GLN A 20 13.46 -15.91 -1.48
C GLN A 20 14.24 -15.95 -2.80
N MET A 21 15.28 -16.78 -2.89
CA MET A 21 16.07 -16.98 -4.11
C MET A 21 15.28 -17.74 -5.19
N GLN A 22 14.38 -18.64 -4.79
CA GLN A 22 13.43 -19.29 -5.71
C GLN A 22 12.34 -18.35 -6.22
N LEU A 23 11.84 -17.44 -5.38
CA LEU A 23 10.89 -16.39 -5.77
C LEU A 23 11.52 -15.38 -6.75
N LEU A 24 12.74 -14.91 -6.47
CA LEU A 24 13.48 -14.01 -7.38
C LEU A 24 13.72 -14.63 -8.76
N ASN A 25 14.03 -15.93 -8.81
CA ASN A 25 14.18 -16.66 -10.07
C ASN A 25 12.86 -16.91 -10.83
N LYS A 26 11.71 -16.82 -10.15
CA LYS A 26 10.38 -16.93 -10.79
C LYS A 26 9.83 -15.59 -11.27
N ILE A 27 10.25 -14.48 -10.65
CA ILE A 27 9.78 -13.12 -10.97
C ILE A 27 10.68 -12.48 -12.05
N THR A 28 11.86 -13.04 -12.32
CA THR A 28 12.65 -12.69 -13.50
C THR A 28 12.17 -13.56 -14.66
N PRO A 29 11.35 -13.05 -15.60
CA PRO A 29 10.93 -13.88 -16.72
C PRO A 29 12.15 -14.16 -17.62
N PRO A 30 12.28 -15.35 -18.24
CA PRO A 30 13.03 -15.42 -19.48
C PRO A 30 12.33 -14.48 -20.46
N GLU A 31 13.10 -13.64 -21.15
CA GLU A 31 12.56 -12.94 -22.32
C GLU A 31 11.89 -13.96 -23.25
N ASP A 32 10.73 -13.58 -23.78
CA ASP A 32 9.83 -14.35 -24.65
C ASP A 32 8.79 -15.27 -23.96
N SER A 33 7.60 -14.71 -23.72
CA SER A 33 6.35 -15.35 -24.17
C SER A 33 5.18 -14.36 -24.07
N GLY A 34 4.55 -14.06 -25.22
CA GLY A 34 3.40 -13.18 -25.32
C GLY A 34 2.17 -13.73 -24.60
N PHE A 35 1.52 -12.89 -23.81
CA PHE A 35 0.22 -13.17 -23.21
C PHE A 35 -0.88 -12.51 -24.06
N SER A 36 -1.44 -13.29 -24.98
CA SER A 36 -2.71 -13.00 -25.64
C SER A 36 -3.73 -14.06 -25.19
N GLY A 37 -4.76 -13.64 -24.48
CA GLY A 37 -5.85 -14.51 -24.04
C GLY A 37 -6.86 -13.76 -23.18
N PHE A 38 -7.78 -12.99 -23.79
CA PHE A 38 -9.14 -13.43 -24.15
C PHE A 38 -10.09 -13.35 -22.94
N PHE A 39 -10.92 -12.30 -22.91
CA PHE A 39 -12.14 -12.28 -22.11
C PHE A 39 -13.31 -12.07 -23.07
N ASP A 40 -14.19 -13.06 -23.10
CA ASP A 40 -15.37 -13.14 -23.96
C ASP A 40 -16.46 -12.25 -23.36
N GLU A 41 -17.02 -11.37 -24.19
CA GLU A 41 -18.03 -10.39 -23.87
C GLU A 41 -19.33 -10.79 -24.57
N LYS A 42 -20.32 -11.28 -23.80
CA LYS A 42 -21.75 -11.08 -24.06
C LYS A 42 -22.67 -11.78 -23.05
N ASP A 43 -23.61 -10.99 -22.52
CA ASP A 43 -25.07 -11.21 -22.48
C ASP A 43 -25.63 -10.21 -21.45
N ASP A 44 -26.02 -9.02 -21.91
CA ASP A 44 -27.41 -8.64 -22.24
C ASP A 44 -28.38 -8.79 -21.06
N MET A 45 -28.75 -7.64 -20.45
CA MET A 45 -30.16 -7.39 -20.15
C MET A 45 -30.43 -5.89 -19.95
N SER A 46 -31.16 -5.32 -20.91
CA SER A 46 -31.76 -3.98 -20.87
C SER A 46 -32.88 -3.88 -19.82
N PRO A 47 -33.24 -2.65 -19.40
CA PRO A 47 -34.59 -2.20 -19.70
C PRO A 47 -34.70 -0.74 -20.17
N SER A 48 -35.37 -0.58 -21.32
CA SER A 48 -36.30 0.50 -21.74
C SER A 48 -36.12 1.95 -21.22
N SER A 49 -35.90 2.85 -22.18
CA SER A 49 -36.00 4.33 -22.11
C SER A 49 -37.42 4.85 -21.73
N PRO A 50 -37.58 6.17 -21.43
CA PRO A 50 -37.67 7.14 -22.51
C PRO A 50 -36.90 8.46 -22.31
N SER A 51 -36.50 8.98 -23.46
CA SER A 51 -36.04 10.34 -23.74
C SER A 51 -36.91 11.42 -23.07
N ASN A 52 -36.26 12.38 -22.42
CA ASN A 52 -36.78 13.73 -22.29
C ASN A 52 -35.62 14.72 -22.39
N ALA A 53 -35.49 15.33 -23.56
CA ALA A 53 -34.70 16.53 -23.76
C ALA A 53 -35.31 17.67 -22.93
N ARG A 54 -34.51 18.31 -22.07
CA ARG A 54 -34.77 19.65 -21.57
C ARG A 54 -33.49 20.47 -21.66
N ASP A 55 -33.66 21.63 -22.28
CA ASP A 55 -32.68 22.67 -22.53
C ASP A 55 -31.87 23.10 -21.29
N PRO A 56 -30.64 23.61 -21.50
CA PRO A 56 -29.78 24.13 -20.44
C PRO A 56 -30.28 25.50 -19.98
N LEU A 57 -31.03 25.53 -18.87
CA LEU A 57 -31.23 26.76 -18.13
C LEU A 57 -30.01 27.02 -17.26
N HIS A 58 -29.25 28.04 -17.66
CA HIS A 58 -28.40 28.85 -16.80
C HIS A 58 -29.03 29.01 -15.41
N THR A 59 -28.54 28.23 -14.45
CA THR A 59 -28.83 28.46 -13.03
C THR A 59 -27.69 29.28 -12.48
N ASN A 60 -27.93 30.60 -12.46
CA ASN A 60 -27.18 31.55 -11.65
C ASN A 60 -27.08 31.02 -10.22
N HIS A 61 -25.94 30.48 -9.84
CA HIS A 61 -25.61 30.20 -8.44
C HIS A 61 -25.15 31.52 -7.81
N ALA A 62 -26.13 32.38 -7.52
CA ALA A 62 -25.97 33.41 -6.51
C ALA A 62 -25.70 32.68 -5.20
N GLY A 63 -24.50 32.85 -4.65
CA GLY A 63 -24.03 32.19 -3.45
C GLY A 63 -24.92 32.47 -2.24
N ALA A 64 -25.90 31.59 -2.02
CA ALA A 64 -26.54 31.43 -0.73
C ALA A 64 -25.59 30.57 0.11
N GLN A 65 -24.71 31.22 0.86
CA GLN A 65 -23.92 30.56 1.88
C GLN A 65 -24.89 30.01 2.93
N HIS A 66 -25.20 28.72 2.85
CA HIS A 66 -25.86 28.03 3.94
C HIS A 66 -24.99 28.19 5.19
N PRO A 67 -25.54 28.66 6.32
CA PRO A 67 -24.77 28.84 7.54
C PRO A 67 -24.24 27.48 7.99
N ALA A 68 -22.97 27.44 8.41
CA ALA A 68 -22.35 26.21 8.88
C ALA A 68 -23.19 25.57 10.02
N PRO A 69 -23.47 24.25 9.95
CA PRO A 69 -24.28 23.59 10.96
C PRO A 69 -23.61 23.64 12.33
N PRO A 70 -24.39 23.73 13.43
CA PRO A 70 -23.84 23.74 14.77
C PRO A 70 -23.13 22.41 15.06
N LYS A 71 -22.16 22.42 15.99
CA LYS A 71 -21.41 21.20 16.38
C LYS A 71 -22.30 20.07 16.92
N THR A 72 -23.50 20.41 17.39
CA THR A 72 -24.51 19.49 17.92
C THR A 72 -25.45 18.94 16.85
N ALA A 73 -25.33 19.40 15.60
CA ALA A 73 -26.11 18.87 14.49
C ALA A 73 -25.78 17.38 14.26
N PRO A 74 -26.74 16.62 13.72
CA PRO A 74 -26.52 15.25 13.24
C PRO A 74 -25.29 15.12 12.33
N LEU A 75 -24.68 13.93 12.30
CA LEU A 75 -23.44 13.70 11.56
C LEU A 75 -23.66 13.84 10.05
N ASP A 76 -24.76 13.29 9.53
CA ASP A 76 -25.20 13.39 8.15
C ASP A 76 -25.31 14.85 7.69
N GLU A 77 -26.02 15.71 8.43
CA GLU A 77 -26.12 17.15 8.13
C GLU A 77 -24.75 17.83 8.07
N ARG A 78 -23.86 17.48 9.00
CA ARG A 78 -22.49 18.04 9.05
C ARG A 78 -21.62 17.56 7.89
N ILE A 79 -21.79 16.30 7.45
CA ILE A 79 -21.03 15.73 6.33
C ILE A 79 -21.56 16.30 5.01
N GLU A 80 -22.87 16.39 4.82
CA GLU A 80 -23.50 17.01 3.65
C GLU A 80 -22.99 18.44 3.43
N TYR A 81 -22.96 19.26 4.49
CA TYR A 81 -22.40 20.62 4.42
C TYR A 81 -20.93 20.64 3.96
N VAL A 82 -20.10 19.70 4.42
CA VAL A 82 -18.69 19.61 4.01
C VAL A 82 -18.58 19.21 2.53
N LEU A 83 -19.43 18.30 2.05
CA LEU A 83 -19.48 17.91 0.65
C LEU A 83 -19.88 19.08 -0.26
N GLU A 84 -20.89 19.87 0.13
CA GLU A 84 -21.29 21.08 -0.58
C GLU A 84 -20.16 22.12 -0.65
N CYS A 85 -19.42 22.29 0.46
CA CYS A 85 -18.24 23.16 0.48
C CYS A 85 -17.14 22.65 -0.46
N ALA A 86 -16.89 21.35 -0.49
CA ALA A 86 -15.91 20.73 -1.38
C ALA A 86 -16.29 20.93 -2.85
N GLN A 87 -17.56 20.73 -3.21
CA GLN A 87 -18.09 20.98 -4.55
C GLN A 87 -17.98 22.46 -4.94
N THR A 88 -18.33 23.37 -4.03
CA THR A 88 -18.20 24.82 -4.26
C THR A 88 -16.73 25.23 -4.46
N ALA A 89 -15.80 24.53 -3.82
CA ALA A 89 -14.36 24.72 -4.00
C ALA A 89 -13.80 24.09 -5.29
N GLY A 90 -14.63 23.37 -6.07
CA GLY A 90 -14.26 22.79 -7.36
C GLY A 90 -13.80 21.33 -7.29
N PHE A 91 -14.14 20.59 -6.24
CA PHE A 91 -13.87 19.15 -6.15
C PHE A 91 -15.12 18.32 -6.48
N ASP A 92 -14.97 17.31 -7.34
CA ASP A 92 -16.09 16.45 -7.78
C ASP A 92 -16.61 15.52 -6.67
N SER A 93 -15.76 15.19 -5.70
CA SER A 93 -16.10 14.31 -4.59
C SER A 93 -15.23 14.57 -3.35
N PHE A 94 -15.64 14.00 -2.21
CA PHE A 94 -14.80 13.95 -1.01
C PHE A 94 -13.48 13.23 -1.27
N ASP A 95 -13.50 12.12 -2.02
CA ASP A 95 -12.30 11.34 -2.32
C ASP A 95 -11.32 12.13 -3.19
N ALA A 96 -11.82 12.95 -4.13
CA ALA A 96 -10.99 13.85 -4.93
C ALA A 96 -10.33 14.92 -4.06
N LEU A 97 -11.09 15.53 -3.13
CA LEU A 97 -10.55 16.47 -2.15
C LEU A 97 -9.50 15.81 -1.26
N ALA A 98 -9.80 14.64 -0.70
CA ALA A 98 -8.90 13.90 0.19
C ALA A 98 -7.61 13.49 -0.54
N SER A 99 -7.73 13.00 -1.78
CA SER A 99 -6.60 12.67 -2.64
C SER A 99 -5.74 13.90 -2.91
N ALA A 100 -6.33 15.03 -3.33
CA ALA A 100 -5.60 16.28 -3.53
C ALA A 100 -4.90 16.76 -2.25
N TYR A 101 -5.58 16.64 -1.10
CA TYR A 101 -5.00 16.99 0.19
C TYR A 101 -3.84 16.07 0.59
N TYR A 102 -3.89 14.76 0.35
CA TYR A 102 -2.83 13.83 0.76
C TYR A 102 -1.71 13.66 -0.26
N THR A 103 -1.91 14.03 -1.53
CA THR A 103 -0.92 13.87 -2.61
C THR A 103 -0.34 15.20 -3.10
N GLY A 104 -1.04 16.31 -2.86
CA GLY A 104 -0.62 17.64 -3.28
C GLY A 104 0.68 18.10 -2.62
N THR A 105 1.37 19.02 -3.31
CA THR A 105 2.51 19.76 -2.77
C THR A 105 2.05 21.19 -2.48
N PHE A 106 2.18 21.60 -1.22
CA PHE A 106 1.89 22.96 -0.78
C PHE A 106 3.18 23.68 -0.44
N ASP A 107 3.13 25.01 -0.38
CA ASP A 107 4.29 25.81 0.03
C ASP A 107 4.73 25.45 1.47
N ASP A 108 6.02 25.19 1.66
CA ASP A 108 6.58 24.65 2.92
C ASP A 108 6.36 25.57 4.12
N GLY A 109 6.23 26.89 3.88
CA GLY A 109 5.92 27.88 4.90
C GLY A 109 4.44 27.98 5.26
N SER A 110 3.55 27.33 4.51
CA SER A 110 2.12 27.43 4.71
C SER A 110 1.63 26.59 5.90
N LEU A 111 0.62 27.11 6.60
CA LEU A 111 -0.08 26.35 7.64
C LEU A 111 -0.67 25.05 7.10
N LEU A 112 -1.09 25.05 5.83
CA LEU A 112 -1.64 23.89 5.15
C LEU A 112 -0.60 22.78 4.97
N ALA A 113 0.64 23.10 4.59
CA ALA A 113 1.73 22.14 4.50
C ALA A 113 2.07 21.54 5.88
N ALA A 114 2.07 22.38 6.93
CA ALA A 114 2.31 21.91 8.29
C ALA A 114 1.22 20.92 8.78
N GLU A 115 -0.06 21.25 8.55
CA GLU A 115 -1.18 20.36 8.87
C GLU A 115 -1.15 19.08 8.02
N GLN A 116 -0.88 19.19 6.73
CA GLN A 116 -0.76 18.03 5.82
C GLN A 116 0.33 17.07 6.32
N ARG A 117 1.50 17.60 6.68
CA ARG A 117 2.60 16.79 7.24
C ARG A 117 2.18 16.09 8.52
N LEU A 118 1.53 16.81 9.45
CA LEU A 118 1.04 16.21 10.69
C LEU A 118 0.00 15.12 10.41
N SER A 119 -0.91 15.37 9.47
CA SER A 119 -1.94 14.41 9.07
C SER A 119 -1.31 13.14 8.48
N ARG A 120 -0.40 13.27 7.50
CA ARG A 120 0.33 12.13 6.89
C ARG A 120 1.09 11.30 7.93
N ASN A 121 1.74 11.94 8.90
CA ASN A 121 2.57 11.23 9.88
C ASN A 121 1.78 10.56 11.01
N ARG A 122 0.58 11.06 11.36
CA ARG A 122 -0.11 10.64 12.60
C ARG A 122 -1.59 10.29 12.44
N ARG A 123 -2.31 10.99 11.56
CA ARG A 123 -3.78 10.86 11.43
C ARG A 123 -4.16 9.87 10.33
N LEU A 124 -3.42 9.86 9.23
CA LEU A 124 -3.71 9.00 8.08
C LEU A 124 -3.60 7.51 8.44
N SER A 125 -2.56 7.11 9.17
CA SER A 125 -2.41 5.71 9.61
C SER A 125 -3.59 5.23 10.45
N LYS A 126 -4.07 6.07 11.37
CA LYS A 126 -5.26 5.78 12.17
C LYS A 126 -6.53 5.72 11.31
N LEU A 127 -6.71 6.67 10.40
CA LEU A 127 -7.85 6.67 9.48
C LEU A 127 -7.92 5.39 8.65
N LEU A 128 -6.78 4.95 8.09
CA LEU A 128 -6.71 3.71 7.32
C LEU A 128 -7.06 2.49 8.18
N ALA A 129 -6.61 2.43 9.43
CA ALA A 129 -6.97 1.36 10.36
C ALA A 129 -8.48 1.37 10.68
N ASP A 130 -9.05 2.53 10.97
CA ASP A 130 -10.48 2.68 11.28
C ASP A 130 -11.35 2.26 10.06
N VAL A 131 -10.95 2.64 8.84
CA VAL A 131 -11.63 2.23 7.59
C VAL A 131 -11.49 0.73 7.36
N PHE A 132 -10.30 0.17 7.56
CA PHE A 132 -10.06 -1.26 7.42
C PHE A 132 -10.93 -2.10 8.39
N ASP A 133 -11.06 -1.66 9.63
CA ASP A 133 -11.94 -2.32 10.60
C ASP A 133 -13.42 -2.18 10.23
N ALA A 134 -13.86 -1.00 9.76
CA ALA A 134 -15.22 -0.80 9.28
C ALA A 134 -15.54 -1.66 8.04
N ALA A 135 -14.56 -1.90 7.17
CA ALA A 135 -14.73 -2.69 5.95
C ALA A 135 -15.14 -4.15 6.22
N ARG A 136 -14.91 -4.66 7.44
CA ARG A 136 -15.41 -5.97 7.89
C ARG A 136 -16.94 -6.04 7.91
N GLY A 137 -17.62 -4.90 8.08
CA GLY A 137 -19.07 -4.77 8.06
C GLY A 137 -19.67 -4.46 6.69
N TRP A 138 -18.86 -4.08 5.70
CA TRP A 138 -19.33 -3.77 4.35
C TRP A 138 -19.84 -5.00 3.61
N SER A 139 -20.66 -4.79 2.57
CA SER A 139 -21.05 -5.86 1.67
C SER A 139 -19.82 -6.45 0.93
N ALA A 140 -19.97 -7.67 0.40
CA ALA A 140 -18.89 -8.31 -0.35
C ALA A 140 -18.44 -7.48 -1.56
N TRP A 141 -19.37 -6.76 -2.21
CA TRP A 141 -19.09 -5.93 -3.36
C TRP A 141 -18.29 -4.68 -3.00
N GLU A 142 -18.71 -3.96 -1.96
CA GLU A 142 -18.01 -2.75 -1.47
C GLU A 142 -16.61 -3.07 -0.95
N ARG A 143 -16.46 -4.21 -0.26
CA ARG A 143 -15.17 -4.63 0.31
C ARG A 143 -14.17 -5.05 -0.75
N ARG A 144 -14.63 -5.63 -1.86
CA ARG A 144 -13.77 -6.25 -2.87
C ARG A 144 -12.71 -5.29 -3.40
N GLY A 145 -13.12 -4.15 -3.94
CA GLY A 145 -12.19 -3.17 -4.52
C GLY A 145 -11.20 -2.62 -3.48
N PHE A 146 -11.67 -2.36 -2.26
CA PHE A 146 -10.80 -1.88 -1.17
C PHE A 146 -9.74 -2.91 -0.75
N HIS A 147 -10.11 -4.19 -0.64
CA HIS A 147 -9.15 -5.26 -0.31
C HIS A 147 -8.17 -5.54 -1.45
N GLU A 148 -8.63 -5.51 -2.70
CA GLU A 148 -7.78 -5.67 -3.88
C GLU A 148 -6.70 -4.59 -3.92
N GLU A 149 -7.07 -3.31 -3.75
CA GLU A 149 -6.12 -2.19 -3.73
C GLU A 149 -5.14 -2.27 -2.55
N LEU A 150 -5.62 -2.65 -1.36
CA LEU A 150 -4.77 -2.81 -0.18
C LEU A 150 -3.74 -3.93 -0.38
N LEU A 151 -4.16 -5.05 -0.97
CA LEU A 151 -3.27 -6.17 -1.28
C LEU A 151 -2.24 -5.77 -2.34
N GLN A 152 -2.68 -5.13 -3.43
CA GLN A 152 -1.79 -4.65 -4.48
C GLN A 152 -0.77 -3.64 -3.95
N SER A 153 -1.18 -2.75 -3.04
CA SER A 153 -0.29 -1.82 -2.34
C SER A 153 0.74 -2.55 -1.48
N ALA A 154 0.33 -3.57 -0.73
CA ALA A 154 1.23 -4.38 0.10
C ALA A 154 2.24 -5.15 -0.77
N GLU A 155 1.79 -5.76 -1.86
CA GLU A 155 2.64 -6.46 -2.83
C GLU A 155 3.66 -5.50 -3.45
N ALA A 156 3.23 -4.31 -3.89
CA ALA A 156 4.12 -3.30 -4.46
C ALA A 156 5.22 -2.88 -3.48
N MET A 157 4.91 -2.72 -2.20
CA MET A 157 5.90 -2.42 -1.15
C MET A 157 6.93 -3.55 -1.01
N LEU A 158 6.47 -4.81 -0.93
CA LEU A 158 7.36 -5.97 -0.79
C LEU A 158 8.24 -6.19 -2.03
N VAL A 159 7.70 -5.98 -3.23
CA VAL A 159 8.46 -6.05 -4.49
C VAL A 159 9.52 -4.95 -4.54
N ALA A 160 9.19 -3.73 -4.11
CA ALA A 160 10.14 -2.62 -4.06
C ALA A 160 11.30 -2.91 -3.10
N GLU A 161 11.01 -3.46 -1.91
CA GLU A 161 12.03 -3.91 -0.95
C GLU A 161 12.94 -4.98 -1.55
N CYS A 162 12.36 -6.03 -2.15
CA CYS A 162 13.12 -7.11 -2.80
C CYS A 162 14.02 -6.58 -3.92
N ALA A 163 13.51 -5.67 -4.77
CA ALA A 163 14.28 -5.07 -5.85
C ALA A 163 15.41 -4.17 -5.32
N GLY A 164 15.16 -3.41 -4.24
CA GLY A 164 16.19 -2.62 -3.57
C GLY A 164 17.31 -3.49 -3.01
N PHE A 165 16.94 -4.57 -2.32
CA PHE A 165 17.89 -5.53 -1.75
C PHE A 165 18.72 -6.25 -2.84
N ALA A 166 18.09 -6.72 -3.92
CA ALA A 166 18.79 -7.34 -5.05
C ALA A 166 19.83 -6.38 -5.67
N ARG A 167 19.46 -5.12 -5.88
CA ARG A 167 20.40 -4.08 -6.35
C ARG A 167 21.56 -3.83 -5.39
N LEU A 168 21.38 -4.00 -4.08
CA LEU A 168 22.49 -3.88 -3.12
C LEU A 168 23.44 -5.08 -3.18
N LEU A 169 22.90 -6.28 -3.44
CA LEU A 169 23.71 -7.49 -3.65
C LEU A 169 24.48 -7.45 -4.97
N ASP A 170 23.84 -6.98 -6.05
CA ASP A 170 24.43 -6.85 -7.40
C ASP A 170 25.35 -5.61 -7.53
N GLY A 171 24.99 -4.53 -6.84
CA GLY A 171 25.42 -3.16 -7.09
C GLY A 171 26.57 -2.62 -6.24
N ARG A 172 27.33 -3.51 -5.58
CA ARG A 172 28.76 -3.22 -5.37
C ARG A 172 29.55 -3.21 -6.70
N GLY A 173 28.91 -3.51 -7.83
CA GLY A 173 29.46 -3.47 -9.19
C GLY A 173 29.21 -2.19 -10.00
N GLY A 174 28.77 -1.08 -9.40
CA GLY A 174 28.44 0.17 -10.12
C GLY A 174 29.39 1.36 -9.88
N GLY A 175 30.48 1.17 -9.13
CA GLY A 175 31.48 2.20 -8.88
C GLY A 175 32.73 1.95 -9.72
N GLN A 176 32.94 2.79 -10.73
CA GLN A 176 34.12 2.82 -11.58
C GLN A 176 35.36 3.25 -10.76
N ASP A 177 36.01 2.32 -10.06
CA ASP A 177 37.45 2.39 -9.81
C ASP A 177 38.06 1.00 -9.52
N GLN A 178 39.33 0.88 -9.87
CA GLN A 178 40.05 -0.33 -10.26
C GLN A 178 40.25 -1.38 -9.15
N GLY A 179 40.26 -2.65 -9.58
CA GLY A 179 41.10 -3.70 -8.97
C GLY A 179 40.36 -4.85 -8.30
N ALA A 180 40.24 -5.99 -9.02
CA ALA A 180 40.34 -7.41 -8.62
C ALA A 180 39.88 -7.93 -7.22
N GLY A 181 39.22 -7.16 -6.36
CA GLY A 181 38.87 -7.52 -4.97
C GLY A 181 37.39 -7.32 -4.61
N ALA A 182 36.55 -6.86 -5.54
CA ALA A 182 35.13 -6.62 -5.29
C ALA A 182 34.29 -7.92 -5.28
N ALA A 183 34.59 -8.87 -6.17
CA ALA A 183 33.89 -10.15 -6.26
C ALA A 183 34.00 -10.98 -4.97
N GLY A 184 35.20 -11.07 -4.38
CA GLY A 184 35.42 -11.80 -3.12
C GLY A 184 34.77 -11.16 -1.89
N ARG A 185 34.35 -9.88 -1.96
CA ARG A 185 33.75 -9.17 -0.83
C ARG A 185 32.23 -9.34 -0.76
N GLY A 186 31.57 -9.63 -1.88
CA GLY A 186 30.17 -10.08 -1.92
C GLY A 186 30.04 -11.50 -1.38
N GLU A 187 30.93 -12.41 -1.80
CA GLU A 187 31.01 -13.78 -1.27
C GLU A 187 31.39 -13.81 0.22
N ALA A 188 32.35 -12.98 0.66
CA ALA A 188 32.71 -12.89 2.09
C ALA A 188 31.57 -12.34 2.96
N LEU A 189 30.73 -11.44 2.43
CA LEU A 189 29.55 -10.92 3.12
C LEU A 189 28.50 -12.03 3.28
N LEU A 190 28.27 -12.84 2.23
CA LEU A 190 27.37 -13.99 2.28
C LEU A 190 27.84 -15.07 3.27
N HIS A 191 29.15 -15.16 3.52
CA HIS A 191 29.72 -16.02 4.55
C HIS A 191 29.61 -15.45 5.98
N ASP A 192 29.40 -14.13 6.14
CA ASP A 192 29.09 -13.50 7.44
C ASP A 192 27.59 -13.40 7.65
N GLN A 193 27.03 -14.45 8.25
CA GLN A 193 25.61 -14.57 8.56
C GLN A 193 25.07 -13.39 9.40
N ALA A 194 25.89 -12.78 10.26
CA ALA A 194 25.46 -11.65 11.07
C ALA A 194 25.33 -10.36 10.23
N ALA A 195 26.23 -10.17 9.26
CA ALA A 195 26.18 -9.05 8.33
C ALA A 195 24.99 -9.18 7.37
N VAL A 196 24.73 -10.36 6.81
CA VAL A 196 23.56 -10.62 5.95
C VAL A 196 22.26 -10.38 6.72
N LYS A 197 22.18 -10.84 7.99
CA LYS A 197 21.00 -10.64 8.82
C LYS A 197 20.70 -9.16 9.06
N ARG A 198 21.73 -8.34 9.35
CA ARG A 198 21.57 -6.89 9.53
C ARG A 198 21.14 -6.20 8.23
N LEU A 199 21.71 -6.61 7.11
CA LEU A 199 21.34 -6.07 5.80
C LEU A 199 19.89 -6.41 5.47
N PHE A 200 19.47 -7.65 5.64
CA PHE A 200 18.08 -8.09 5.46
C PHE A 200 17.12 -7.26 6.32
N GLN A 201 17.44 -7.08 7.61
CA GLN A 201 16.59 -6.34 8.54
C GLN A 201 16.45 -4.86 8.21
N ASN A 202 17.51 -4.24 7.69
CA ASN A 202 17.50 -2.82 7.35
C ASN A 202 16.81 -2.56 6.01
N GLU A 203 17.00 -3.44 5.04
CA GLU A 203 16.57 -3.21 3.65
C GLU A 203 15.20 -3.82 3.34
N MET A 204 14.75 -4.81 4.12
CA MET A 204 13.45 -5.48 3.92
C MET A 204 12.65 -5.57 5.23
N PRO A 205 12.34 -4.43 5.87
CA PRO A 205 11.63 -4.41 7.14
C PRO A 205 10.20 -4.95 7.03
N ASN A 206 9.46 -4.67 5.95
CA ASN A 206 8.09 -5.13 5.79
C ASN A 206 8.03 -6.64 5.48
N LEU A 207 8.92 -7.15 4.63
CA LEU A 207 9.03 -8.59 4.40
C LEU A 207 9.41 -9.34 5.68
N GLY A 208 10.35 -8.81 6.46
CA GLY A 208 10.73 -9.38 7.75
C GLY A 208 9.57 -9.43 8.75
N ALA A 209 8.75 -8.37 8.81
CA ALA A 209 7.54 -8.33 9.62
C ALA A 209 6.52 -9.37 9.18
N LEU A 210 6.26 -9.50 7.88
CA LEU A 210 5.34 -10.50 7.32
C LEU A 210 5.77 -11.93 7.67
N MET A 211 7.04 -12.26 7.46
CA MET A 211 7.59 -13.59 7.78
C MET A 211 7.46 -13.92 9.27
N THR A 212 7.67 -12.93 10.14
CA THR A 212 7.52 -13.08 11.59
C THR A 212 6.05 -13.32 11.97
N ALA A 213 5.12 -12.58 11.37
CA ALA A 213 3.69 -12.75 11.61
C ALA A 213 3.20 -14.14 11.18
N LEU A 214 3.57 -14.58 9.97
CA LEU A 214 3.24 -15.92 9.46
C LEU A 214 3.81 -17.04 10.33
N ALA A 215 5.06 -16.89 10.79
CA ALA A 215 5.68 -17.86 11.69
C ALA A 215 4.93 -17.94 13.03
N ALA A 216 4.53 -16.79 13.60
CA ALA A 216 3.76 -16.75 14.84
C ALA A 216 2.40 -17.45 14.70
N GLU A 217 1.68 -17.23 13.60
CA GLU A 217 0.39 -17.90 13.34
C GLU A 217 0.54 -19.42 13.19
N ASN A 218 1.58 -19.89 12.50
CA ASN A 218 1.83 -21.31 12.31
C ASN A 218 2.15 -22.02 13.64
N THR A 219 2.88 -21.35 14.55
CA THR A 219 3.13 -21.89 15.89
C THR A 219 1.88 -21.96 16.75
N ALA A 220 0.93 -21.03 16.58
CA ALA A 220 -0.35 -21.03 17.30
C ALA A 220 -1.31 -22.12 16.80
N ALA A 221 -1.26 -22.47 15.52
CA ALA A 221 -2.05 -23.54 14.93
C ALA A 221 -1.59 -24.96 15.38
N GLY A 222 -0.28 -25.12 15.65
CA GLY A 222 0.32 -26.40 16.07
C GLY A 222 -0.08 -26.90 17.48
N TRP A 223 -0.79 -26.09 18.28
CA TRP A 223 -1.23 -26.45 19.64
C TRP A 223 -2.71 -26.87 19.73
N LYS A 224 -3.40 -27.04 18.59
CA LYS A 224 -4.78 -27.57 18.51
C LYS A 224 -4.87 -28.97 17.90
N GLY A 225 -3.80 -29.75 17.94
CA GLY A 225 -3.75 -31.15 17.48
C GLY A 225 -3.77 -32.13 18.64
#